data_AF-A0A1V5DJH6-F1
#
_entry.id   AF-A0A1V5DJH6-F1
#
_cell.length_a   1.000
_cell.length_b   1.000
_cell.length_c   1.000
_cell.angle_alpha   90.00
_cell.angle_beta   90.00
_cell.angle_gamma   90.00
#
_symmetry.space_group_name_H-M   'P 1'
#
loop_
_entity.id
_entity.type
_entity.pdbx_description
1 polymer ?
#
loop_
_entity_poly.entity_id
_entity_poly.type
_entity_poly.pdbx_seq_one_letter_code
_entity_poly.pdbx_strand_id
1 'polypeptide(L)'
;MNEEKAAKKATPDTTIDDLISTVWMAGRNCDREMYDDAGDEINRRFAILREKVNAIEEVCSWKIDDDGFWMTSCGNAHCFIEGNIRQNKYKYCPYCGQAIKAVKG
;
A
#
# COMPACT_ATOMS: atom_id res chain seq x y z
N MET A 1 2.30 -7.11 -37.40
CA MET A 1 1.17 -6.42 -36.75
C MET A 1 0.22 -7.47 -36.22
N ASN A 2 0.27 -7.72 -34.92
CA ASN A 2 -0.90 -7.95 -34.06
C ASN A 2 -0.38 -8.31 -32.67
N GLU A 3 -0.34 -7.28 -31.81
CA GLU A 3 -0.23 -7.46 -30.36
C GLU A 3 -1.66 -7.56 -29.82
N GLU A 4 -2.11 -8.79 -29.55
CA GLU A 4 -3.33 -9.02 -28.79
C GLU A 4 -3.05 -8.67 -27.33
N LYS A 5 -3.48 -7.47 -26.91
CA LYS A 5 -3.50 -7.09 -25.50
C LYS A 5 -4.53 -7.95 -24.80
N ALA A 6 -4.07 -8.94 -24.04
CA ALA A 6 -4.90 -9.71 -23.13
C ALA A 6 -5.61 -8.77 -22.15
N ALA A 7 -6.91 -8.59 -22.33
CA ALA A 7 -7.77 -7.89 -21.40
C ALA A 7 -7.76 -8.69 -20.09
N LYS A 8 -7.21 -8.10 -19.02
CA LYS A 8 -7.33 -8.62 -17.67
C LYS A 8 -8.82 -8.68 -17.34
N LYS A 9 -9.38 -9.88 -17.27
CA LYS A 9 -10.77 -10.11 -16.90
C LYS A 9 -10.96 -9.62 -15.46
N ALA A 10 -11.60 -8.47 -15.30
CA ALA A 10 -11.93 -7.93 -13.99
C ALA A 10 -12.79 -8.98 -13.26
N THR A 11 -12.29 -9.47 -12.12
CA THR A 11 -13.13 -10.24 -11.20
C THR A 11 -14.23 -9.30 -10.70
N PRO A 12 -15.48 -9.78 -10.53
CA PRO A 12 -16.52 -8.98 -9.90
C PRO A 12 -15.98 -8.47 -8.57
N ASP A 13 -16.21 -7.19 -8.29
CA ASP A 13 -15.81 -6.55 -7.04
C ASP A 13 -16.70 -7.10 -5.92
N THR A 14 -16.47 -8.35 -5.52
CA THR A 14 -17.17 -9.00 -4.41
C THR A 14 -16.73 -8.31 -3.14
N THR A 15 -17.66 -7.61 -2.50
CA THR A 15 -17.37 -6.90 -1.26
C THR A 15 -17.16 -7.89 -0.12
N ILE A 16 -16.53 -7.43 0.97
CA ILE A 16 -16.42 -8.22 2.20
C ILE A 16 -17.82 -8.62 2.70
N ASP A 17 -18.81 -7.73 2.54
CA ASP A 17 -20.21 -7.97 2.91
C ASP A 17 -20.84 -9.13 2.11
N ASP A 18 -20.49 -9.27 0.83
CA ASP A 18 -20.95 -10.37 -0.02
C ASP A 18 -20.35 -11.72 0.43
N LEU A 19 -19.07 -11.73 0.82
CA LEU A 19 -18.41 -12.92 1.35
C LEU A 19 -18.99 -13.34 2.69
N ILE A 20 -19.21 -12.37 3.59
CA ILE A 20 -19.80 -12.60 4.91
C ILE A 20 -21.23 -13.12 4.77
N SER A 21 -22.04 -12.53 3.88
CA SER A 21 -23.40 -13.00 3.59
C SER A 21 -23.41 -14.43 3.05
N THR A 22 -22.45 -14.80 2.21
CA THR A 22 -22.31 -16.16 1.67
C THR A 22 -21.98 -17.17 2.76
N VAL A 23 -21.06 -16.83 3.67
CA VAL A 23 -20.69 -17.65 4.84
C VAL A 23 -21.89 -17.83 5.78
N TRP A 24 -22.66 -16.77 6.03
CA TRP A 24 -23.88 -16.81 6.84
C TRP A 24 -24.97 -17.70 6.22
N MET A 25 -25.23 -17.57 4.92
CA MET A 25 -26.20 -18.40 4.19
C MET A 25 -25.86 -19.89 4.23
N ALA A 26 -24.56 -20.22 4.27
CA ALA A 26 -24.07 -21.60 4.40
C ALA A 26 -24.19 -22.15 5.83
N GLY A 27 -24.06 -21.29 6.85
CA GLY A 27 -24.14 -21.64 8.27
C GLY A 27 -25.51 -21.34 8.88
N ARG A 28 -26.54 -22.12 8.55
CA ARG A 28 -27.83 -21.99 9.24
C ARG A 28 -27.68 -22.42 10.71
N ASN A 29 -28.04 -21.52 11.63
CA ASN A 29 -28.08 -21.64 13.12
C ASN A 29 -26.84 -21.16 13.90
N CYS A 30 -26.35 -19.95 13.66
CA CYS A 30 -25.53 -19.27 14.65
C CYS A 30 -26.14 -17.93 15.06
N ASP A 31 -26.07 -17.66 16.38
CA ASP A 31 -26.61 -16.47 17.05
C ASP A 31 -26.08 -15.18 16.43
N ARG A 32 -26.99 -14.32 15.95
CA ARG A 32 -26.68 -13.18 15.08
C ARG A 32 -25.79 -12.14 15.77
N GLU A 33 -25.99 -11.90 17.07
CA GLU A 33 -25.25 -10.87 17.82
C GLU A 33 -23.74 -11.16 17.89
N MET A 34 -23.34 -12.42 18.07
CA MET A 34 -21.91 -12.79 18.13
C MET A 34 -21.18 -12.55 16.79
N TYR A 35 -21.91 -12.55 15.67
CA TYR A 35 -21.36 -12.30 14.32
C TYR A 35 -21.31 -10.83 13.98
N ASP A 36 -22.29 -10.04 14.44
CA ASP A 36 -22.26 -8.59 14.27
C ASP A 36 -21.01 -8.02 14.97
N ASP A 37 -20.65 -8.53 16.16
CA ASP A 37 -19.40 -8.17 16.85
C ASP A 37 -18.12 -8.58 16.07
N ALA A 38 -18.09 -9.78 15.49
CA ALA A 38 -16.94 -10.26 14.72
C ALA A 38 -16.81 -9.53 13.37
N GLY A 39 -17.93 -9.26 12.71
CA GLY A 39 -18.00 -8.46 11.48
C GLY A 39 -17.53 -7.03 11.73
N ASP A 40 -17.98 -6.42 12.83
CA ASP A 40 -17.55 -5.08 13.24
C ASP A 40 -16.04 -5.03 13.51
N GLU A 41 -15.47 -6.01 14.21
CA GLU A 41 -14.03 -6.06 14.47
C GLU A 41 -13.22 -6.24 13.17
N ILE A 42 -13.69 -7.10 12.26
CA ILE A 42 -13.09 -7.27 10.94
C ILE A 42 -13.13 -5.94 10.17
N ASN A 43 -14.29 -5.28 10.13
CA ASN A 43 -14.48 -4.01 9.44
C ASN A 43 -13.60 -2.89 10.02
N ARG A 44 -13.44 -2.82 11.35
CA ARG A 44 -12.51 -1.89 12.02
C ARG A 44 -11.07 -2.12 11.59
N ARG A 45 -10.61 -3.38 11.55
CA ARG A 45 -9.24 -3.71 11.09
C ARG A 45 -9.04 -3.37 9.62
N PHE A 46 -10.02 -3.66 8.78
CA PHE A 46 -9.97 -3.30 7.36
C PHE A 46 -9.96 -1.78 7.13
N ALA A 47 -10.69 -1.00 7.94
CA ALA A 47 -10.65 0.46 7.87
C ALA A 47 -9.23 0.99 8.14
N ILE A 48 -8.57 0.49 9.19
CA ILE A 48 -7.17 0.85 9.50
C ILE A 48 -6.23 0.45 8.35
N LEU A 49 -6.40 -0.76 7.81
CA LEU A 49 -5.59 -1.22 6.69
C LEU A 49 -5.80 -0.36 5.44
N ARG A 50 -7.04 0.02 5.14
CA ARG A 50 -7.38 0.87 4.00
C ARG A 50 -6.77 2.26 4.15
N GLU A 51 -6.84 2.87 5.32
CA GLU A 51 -6.15 4.15 5.57
C GLU A 51 -4.64 4.03 5.38
N LYS A 52 -4.03 2.98 5.92
CA LYS A 52 -2.59 2.72 5.73
C LYS A 52 -2.23 2.53 4.27
N VAL A 53 -3.00 1.77 3.51
CA VAL A 53 -2.79 1.55 2.08
C VAL A 53 -2.93 2.86 1.30
N ASN A 54 -3.95 3.66 1.60
CA ASN A 54 -4.16 4.96 0.96
C ASN A 54 -3.05 5.97 1.30
N ALA A 55 -2.40 5.83 2.45
CA ALA A 55 -1.25 6.64 2.85
C ALA A 55 0.08 6.16 2.23
N ILE A 56 0.09 5.03 1.52
CA ILE A 56 1.28 4.58 0.77
C ILE A 56 1.36 5.41 -0.50
N GLU A 57 2.30 6.36 -0.51
CA GLU A 57 2.68 7.07 -1.73
C GLU A 57 3.25 6.10 -2.78
N GLU A 58 2.86 6.27 -4.05
CA GLU A 58 3.42 5.49 -5.17
C GLU A 58 4.92 5.77 -5.38
N VAL A 59 5.41 6.91 -4.88
CA VAL A 59 6.80 7.35 -4.99
C VAL A 59 7.32 7.87 -3.65
N CYS A 60 8.58 7.55 -3.35
CA CYS A 60 9.28 8.12 -2.21
C CYS A 60 10.07 9.36 -2.68
N SER A 61 9.65 10.54 -2.24
CA SER A 61 10.34 11.79 -2.60
C SER A 61 11.60 11.96 -1.75
N TRP A 62 12.72 12.22 -2.40
CA TRP A 62 14.03 12.41 -1.75
C TRP A 62 14.48 13.85 -2.00
N LYS A 63 14.71 14.61 -0.92
CA LYS A 63 15.20 15.98 -0.97
C LYS A 63 16.47 16.08 -0.12
N ILE A 64 17.51 16.71 -0.66
CA ILE A 64 18.70 17.02 0.13
C ILE A 64 18.42 18.20 1.06
N ASP A 65 18.81 18.10 2.32
CA ASP A 65 18.79 19.21 3.27
C ASP A 65 20.11 19.99 3.26
N ASP A 66 20.18 21.04 4.09
CA ASP A 66 21.33 21.95 4.16
C ASP A 66 22.59 21.26 4.75
N ASP A 67 22.39 20.19 5.51
CA ASP A 67 23.45 19.37 6.12
C ASP A 67 23.95 18.26 5.17
N GLY A 68 23.34 18.13 3.98
CA GLY A 68 23.72 17.16 2.95
C GLY A 68 23.09 15.78 3.10
N PHE A 69 22.12 15.61 4.00
CA PHE A 69 21.33 14.39 4.13
C PHE A 69 20.17 14.38 3.15
N TRP A 70 19.87 13.20 2.60
CA TRP A 70 18.66 12.98 1.81
C TRP A 70 17.50 12.64 2.72
N MET A 71 16.62 13.61 2.94
CA MET A 71 15.37 13.44 3.66
C MET A 71 14.33 12.80 2.74
N THR A 72 13.78 11.67 3.19
CA THR A 72 12.78 10.89 2.44
C THR A 72 11.37 11.21 2.90
N SER A 73 10.39 11.17 1.99
CA SER A 73 8.98 11.35 2.34
C SER A 73 8.42 10.25 3.25
N CYS A 74 9.10 9.09 3.32
CA CYS A 74 8.78 8.03 4.29
C CYS A 74 9.47 8.23 5.66
N GLY A 75 9.95 9.43 5.96
CA GLY A 75 10.39 9.83 7.31
C GLY A 75 11.78 9.37 7.72
N ASN A 76 12.60 8.88 6.79
CA ASN A 76 13.97 8.45 7.06
C ASN A 76 14.98 9.43 6.45
N ALA A 77 16.13 9.61 7.10
CA ALA A 77 17.28 10.33 6.56
C ALA A 77 18.31 9.35 5.97
N HIS A 78 18.84 9.64 4.79
CA HIS A 78 19.84 8.81 4.12
C HIS A 78 21.10 9.62 3.82
N CYS A 79 22.26 9.06 4.13
CA CYS A 79 23.55 9.64 3.78
C CYS A 79 24.31 8.66 2.88
N PHE A 80 24.84 9.17 1.78
CA PHE A 80 25.75 8.41 0.92
C PHE A 80 27.18 8.68 1.40
N ILE A 81 27.94 7.62 1.70
CA ILE A 81 29.38 7.75 1.99
C ILE A 81 30.11 8.33 0.77
N GLU A 82 29.74 7.87 -0.43
CA GLU A 82 30.25 8.38 -1.70
C GLU A 82 29.12 8.52 -2.73
N GLY A 83 29.19 9.60 -3.53
CA GLY A 83 28.28 9.85 -4.64
C GLY A 83 26.86 10.27 -4.24
N ASN A 84 25.90 10.07 -5.16
CA ASN A 84 24.49 10.43 -5.00
C ASN A 84 23.57 9.31 -5.49
N ILE A 85 22.25 9.54 -5.46
CA ILE A 85 21.20 8.60 -5.91
C ILE A 85 21.52 8.00 -7.29
N ARG A 86 21.93 8.83 -8.27
CA ARG A 86 22.22 8.36 -9.65
C ARG A 86 23.51 7.54 -9.72
N GLN A 87 24.57 7.98 -9.05
CA GLN A 87 25.87 7.29 -9.05
C GLN A 87 25.79 5.94 -8.36
N ASN A 88 25.02 5.86 -7.27
CA ASN A 88 24.76 4.62 -6.53
C ASN A 88 23.65 3.75 -7.16
N LYS A 89 23.06 4.17 -8.29
CA LYS A 89 22.02 3.44 -9.04
C LYS A 89 20.78 3.10 -8.19
N TYR A 90 20.46 3.95 -7.22
CA TYR A 90 19.24 3.82 -6.42
C TYR A 90 18.01 4.04 -7.30
N LYS A 91 17.13 3.04 -7.36
CA LYS A 91 15.84 3.11 -8.08
C LYS A 91 14.64 3.11 -7.12
N TYR A 92 14.79 2.41 -6.00
CA TYR A 92 13.77 2.22 -4.98
C TYR A 92 14.32 2.60 -3.61
N CYS A 93 13.46 3.12 -2.76
CA CYS A 93 13.79 3.51 -1.41
C CYS A 93 14.05 2.24 -0.57
N PRO A 94 15.21 2.10 0.11
CA PRO A 94 15.49 0.92 0.92
C PRO A 94 14.64 0.84 2.20
N TYR A 95 13.96 1.93 2.56
CA TYR A 95 13.14 2.02 3.78
C TYR A 95 11.68 1.61 3.55
N CYS A 96 11.06 2.12 2.48
CA CYS A 96 9.63 1.86 2.18
C CYS A 96 9.39 1.05 0.90
N GLY A 97 10.43 0.74 0.12
CA GLY A 97 10.32 -0.02 -1.13
C GLY A 97 9.78 0.75 -2.34
N GLN A 98 9.27 1.98 -2.15
CA GLN A 98 8.68 2.78 -3.23
C GLN A 98 9.73 3.35 -4.20
N ALA A 99 9.32 3.63 -5.43
CA ALA A 99 10.21 4.21 -6.45
C ALA A 99 10.72 5.60 -6.01
N ILE A 100 12.00 5.87 -6.20
CA ILE A 100 12.60 7.15 -5.75
C ILE A 100 12.28 8.26 -6.75
N LYS A 101 11.76 9.37 -6.23
CA LYS A 101 11.64 10.65 -6.93
C LYS A 101 12.58 11.67 -6.29
N ALA A 102 13.76 11.85 -6.88
CA ALA A 102 14.69 12.89 -6.44
C ALA A 102 14.14 14.28 -6.80
N VAL A 103 13.95 15.13 -5.80
CA VAL A 103 13.48 16.52 -5.95
C VAL A 103 14.70 17.44 -5.82
N LYS A 104 14.92 18.31 -6.81
CA LYS A 104 15.90 19.39 -6.66
C LYS A 104 15.32 20.41 -5.68
N GLY A 105 16.06 20.67 -4.59
CA GLY A 105 15.76 21.74 -3.64
C GLY A 105 15.95 23.11 -4.26
#